data_AF-A0A2V9IF10-F1
#
_entry.id   AF-A0A2V9IF10-F1
#
_cell.length_a   1.000
_cell.length_b   1.000
_cell.length_c   1.000
_cell.angle_alpha   90.00
_cell.angle_beta   90.00
_cell.angle_gamma   90.00
#
_symmetry.space_group_name_H-M   'P 1'
#
loop_
_entity.id
_entity.type
_entity.pdbx_description
1 polymer ?
#
loop_
_entity_poly.entity_id
_entity_poly.type
_entity_poly.pdbx_seq_one_letter_code
_entity_poly.pdbx_strand_id
1 'polypeptide(L)'
;MLLRYGYTNVFDTGSYLRLTNVIRRRINSGEVAGPAILTAGELIFPKGGGPKPEVFRVLDLIPGEMPEVQTAEEARKAVREHVQQGADGIKLYLVSWFARPMVAMPPEAVAAAVQEGHALGKLVLGHPTNQQGLELGLSNGVDIFVHTTPDGPPWDNALIARMKTQRVAVIPTLKLWLYETRDRLREVSEGFAASGVAQLRAYAAAGGQVLCGTDVFTRRRRKLRSETVWSSSARAGLPPSGRGIR
;
A
#
# COMPACT_ATOMS: atom_id res chain seq x y z
N MET A 1 -20.99 -0.45 2.98
CA MET A 1 -20.41 -0.15 1.63
C MET A 1 -19.57 -1.31 1.07
N LEU A 2 -18.73 -1.97 1.87
CA LEU A 2 -17.88 -3.11 1.44
C LEU A 2 -18.52 -4.48 1.69
N LEU A 3 -19.32 -4.63 2.76
CA LEU A 3 -20.07 -5.87 3.06
C LEU A 3 -20.94 -6.35 1.89
N ARG A 4 -21.58 -5.43 1.14
CA ARG A 4 -22.41 -5.78 -0.03
C ARG A 4 -21.63 -6.44 -1.18
N TYR A 5 -20.30 -6.39 -1.13
CA TYR A 5 -19.40 -7.04 -2.08
C TYR A 5 -18.66 -8.24 -1.46
N GLY A 6 -19.05 -8.67 -0.25
CA GLY A 6 -18.50 -9.84 0.43
C GLY A 6 -17.23 -9.59 1.26
N TYR A 7 -16.72 -8.35 1.32
CA TYR A 7 -15.58 -8.04 2.17
C TYR A 7 -16.04 -7.84 3.62
N THR A 8 -15.73 -8.82 4.47
CA THR A 8 -16.05 -8.81 5.91
C THR A 8 -14.88 -8.34 6.78
N ASN A 9 -13.66 -8.39 6.27
CA ASN A 9 -12.44 -7.85 6.88
C ASN A 9 -11.69 -7.00 5.87
N VAL A 10 -11.14 -5.88 6.30
CA VAL A 10 -10.34 -4.99 5.45
C VAL A 10 -9.14 -4.47 6.22
N PHE A 11 -8.03 -4.32 5.49
CA PHE A 11 -6.87 -3.59 5.96
C PHE A 11 -6.81 -2.25 5.22
N ASP A 12 -7.07 -1.18 5.94
CA ASP A 12 -6.89 0.18 5.48
C ASP A 12 -5.41 0.56 5.52
N THR A 13 -4.80 0.77 4.35
CA THR A 13 -3.37 1.04 4.23
C THR A 13 -3.02 2.53 4.26
N GLY A 14 -3.99 3.42 4.48
CA GLY A 14 -3.76 4.85 4.42
C GLY A 14 -5.00 5.69 4.69
N SER A 15 -5.17 6.14 5.92
CA SER A 15 -6.23 7.08 6.29
C SER A 15 -5.93 7.80 7.60
N TYR A 16 -6.71 8.82 7.94
CA TYR A 16 -6.55 9.49 9.23
C TYR A 16 -7.01 8.59 10.38
N LEU A 17 -6.11 8.21 11.29
CA LEU A 17 -6.42 7.29 12.40
C LEU A 17 -7.61 7.79 13.21
N ARG A 18 -7.67 9.11 13.47
CA ARG A 18 -8.80 9.71 14.18
C ARG A 18 -10.15 9.42 13.53
N LEU A 19 -10.23 9.49 12.19
CA LEU A 19 -11.47 9.24 11.45
C LEU A 19 -11.77 7.74 11.38
N THR A 20 -10.76 6.93 11.08
CA THR A 20 -10.92 5.49 10.95
C THR A 20 -11.27 4.83 12.28
N ASN A 21 -10.72 5.30 13.39
CA ASN A 21 -11.08 4.82 14.72
C ASN A 21 -12.53 5.16 15.10
N VAL A 22 -13.06 6.32 14.68
CA VAL A 22 -14.49 6.62 14.87
C VAL A 22 -15.35 5.61 14.11
N ILE A 23 -15.03 5.33 12.84
CA ILE A 23 -15.77 4.38 12.02
C ILE A 23 -15.65 2.96 12.62
N ARG A 24 -14.44 2.53 12.98
CA ARG A 24 -14.16 1.23 13.59
C ARG A 24 -14.95 1.02 14.88
N ARG A 25 -15.00 2.03 15.77
CA ARG A 25 -15.80 1.94 17.00
C ARG A 25 -17.29 1.76 16.73
N ARG A 26 -17.85 2.53 15.80
CA ARG A 26 -19.28 2.44 15.43
C ARG A 26 -19.63 1.11 14.77
N ILE A 27 -18.69 0.51 14.04
CA ILE A 27 -18.86 -0.84 13.49
C ILE A 27 -18.81 -1.88 14.61
N ASN A 28 -17.80 -1.81 15.46
CA ASN A 28 -17.59 -2.79 16.54
C ASN A 28 -18.70 -2.75 17.61
N SER A 29 -19.34 -1.59 17.83
CA SER A 29 -20.50 -1.47 18.73
C SER A 29 -21.81 -1.94 18.10
N GLY A 30 -21.82 -2.28 16.81
CA GLY A 30 -23.03 -2.62 16.06
C GLY A 30 -23.89 -1.43 15.64
N GLU A 31 -23.46 -0.19 15.91
CA GLU A 31 -24.20 1.03 15.51
C GLU A 31 -24.28 1.17 13.99
N VAL A 32 -23.22 0.80 13.27
CA VAL A 32 -23.15 0.88 11.80
C VAL A 32 -22.67 -0.45 11.23
N ALA A 33 -23.41 -1.00 10.25
CA ALA A 33 -22.96 -2.19 9.54
C ALA A 33 -21.70 -1.91 8.69
N GLY A 34 -20.61 -2.61 8.96
CA GLY A 34 -19.35 -2.52 8.21
C GLY A 34 -18.44 -3.74 8.40
N PRO A 35 -17.37 -3.86 7.60
CA PRO A 35 -16.37 -4.90 7.82
C PRO A 35 -15.57 -4.63 9.09
N ALA A 36 -14.93 -5.65 9.65
CA ALA A 36 -13.86 -5.45 10.61
C ALA A 36 -12.71 -4.70 9.91
N ILE A 37 -12.22 -3.63 10.56
CA ILE A 37 -11.20 -2.75 10.01
C ILE A 37 -9.92 -2.91 10.83
N LEU A 38 -8.84 -3.28 10.15
CA LEU A 38 -7.46 -3.03 10.58
C LEU A 38 -6.95 -1.79 9.83
N THR A 39 -6.05 -1.00 10.42
CA THR A 39 -5.51 0.19 9.76
C THR A 39 -4.01 0.39 10.00
N ALA A 40 -3.29 0.84 8.97
CA ALA A 40 -1.91 1.34 9.13
C ALA A 40 -1.85 2.82 9.53
N GLY A 41 -2.99 3.52 9.56
CA GLY A 41 -3.07 4.95 9.79
C GLY A 41 -2.52 5.78 8.63
N GLU A 42 -2.10 7.00 8.96
CA GLU A 42 -1.52 7.95 8.02
C GLU A 42 -0.19 7.39 7.47
N LEU A 43 0.07 7.57 6.18
CA LEU A 43 1.35 7.17 5.60
C LEU A 43 2.47 8.06 6.14
N ILE A 44 3.62 7.45 6.46
CA ILE A 44 4.83 8.16 6.84
C ILE A 44 5.67 8.44 5.60
N PHE A 45 5.92 9.72 5.35
CA PHE A 45 6.64 10.23 4.18
C PHE A 45 8.09 10.59 4.53
N PRO A 46 8.98 10.64 3.53
CA PRO A 46 10.26 11.32 3.70
C PRO A 46 10.03 12.83 3.85
N LYS A 47 10.96 13.52 4.52
CA LYS A 47 10.92 14.97 4.66
C LYS A 47 10.83 15.68 3.30
N GLY A 48 9.87 16.58 3.15
CA GLY A 48 9.57 17.28 1.90
C GLY A 48 8.90 16.40 0.84
N GLY A 49 8.53 15.17 1.18
CA GLY A 49 7.86 14.21 0.30
C GLY A 49 6.35 14.12 0.49
N GLY A 50 5.75 14.85 1.42
CA GLY A 50 4.31 14.83 1.63
C GLY A 50 3.53 15.48 0.46
N PRO A 51 2.24 15.13 0.30
CA PRO A 51 1.36 15.80 -0.65
C PRO A 51 1.17 17.28 -0.28
N LYS A 52 1.33 18.18 -1.26
CA LYS A 52 1.00 19.60 -1.09
C LYS A 52 -0.51 19.82 -1.05
N PRO A 53 -1.02 20.94 -0.47
CA PRO A 53 -2.45 21.24 -0.40
C PRO A 53 -3.21 21.09 -1.73
N GLU A 54 -2.57 21.45 -2.85
CA GLU A 54 -3.17 21.37 -4.18
C GLU A 54 -3.41 19.92 -4.63
N VAL A 55 -2.54 19.00 -4.21
CA VAL A 55 -2.64 17.57 -4.52
C VAL A 55 -3.90 16.97 -3.90
N PHE A 56 -4.22 17.33 -2.66
CA PHE A 56 -5.44 16.86 -2.00
C PHE A 56 -6.69 17.24 -2.79
N ARG A 57 -6.72 18.45 -3.38
CA ARG A 57 -7.83 18.91 -4.22
C ARG A 57 -7.93 18.12 -5.52
N VAL A 58 -6.80 17.89 -6.21
CA VAL A 58 -6.77 17.15 -7.48
C VAL A 58 -7.15 15.68 -7.29
N LEU A 59 -6.69 15.06 -6.21
CA LEU A 59 -6.97 13.66 -5.89
C LEU A 59 -8.30 13.48 -5.12
N ASP A 60 -9.02 14.56 -4.83
CA ASP A 60 -10.27 14.58 -4.05
C ASP A 60 -10.14 13.87 -2.70
N LEU A 61 -8.98 14.08 -2.05
CA LEU A 61 -8.63 13.57 -0.74
C LEU A 61 -9.00 14.62 0.33
N ILE A 62 -9.22 14.15 1.55
CA ILE A 62 -9.37 15.03 2.71
C ILE A 62 -8.00 15.68 2.97
N PRO A 63 -7.88 17.01 2.98
CA PRO A 63 -6.62 17.67 3.34
C PRO A 63 -6.24 17.37 4.79
N GLY A 64 -4.94 17.25 5.04
CA GLY A 64 -4.41 17.10 6.39
C GLY A 64 -2.92 16.81 6.37
N GLU A 65 -2.29 16.96 7.52
CA GLU A 65 -0.86 16.72 7.68
C GLU A 65 -0.58 15.22 7.70
N MET A 66 0.44 14.82 6.95
CA MET A 66 0.99 13.47 7.00
C MET A 66 2.35 13.55 7.69
N PRO A 67 2.71 12.58 8.55
CA PRO A 67 4.01 12.59 9.20
C PRO A 67 5.12 12.50 8.16
N GLU A 68 6.10 13.40 8.29
CA GLU A 68 7.29 13.46 7.46
C GLU A 68 8.53 13.27 8.33
N VAL A 69 9.42 12.35 7.94
CA VAL A 69 10.60 11.98 8.73
C VAL A 69 11.87 12.08 7.89
N GLN A 70 12.96 12.51 8.53
CA GLN A 70 14.30 12.60 7.97
C GLN A 70 15.30 11.72 8.74
N THR A 71 15.04 11.45 10.02
CA THR A 71 15.97 10.73 10.90
C THR A 71 15.38 9.44 11.44
N ALA A 72 16.25 8.55 11.92
CA ALA A 72 15.85 7.34 12.63
C ALA A 72 14.94 7.63 13.83
N GLU A 73 15.23 8.66 14.62
CA GLU A 73 14.43 8.96 15.82
C GLU A 73 13.04 9.52 15.47
N GLU A 74 12.95 10.38 14.46
CA GLU A 74 11.65 10.85 13.95
C GLU A 74 10.81 9.67 13.43
N ALA A 75 11.43 8.72 12.73
CA ALA A 75 10.76 7.52 12.25
C ALA A 75 10.23 6.64 13.40
N ARG A 76 11.05 6.37 14.43
CA ARG A 76 10.60 5.63 15.63
C ARG A 76 9.46 6.35 16.34
N LYS A 77 9.60 7.67 16.53
CA LYS A 77 8.58 8.50 17.17
C LYS A 77 7.25 8.39 16.42
N ALA A 78 7.26 8.58 15.10
CA ALA A 78 6.06 8.46 14.27
C ALA A 78 5.41 7.07 14.39
N VAL A 79 6.21 6.00 14.37
CA VAL A 79 5.71 4.63 14.56
C VAL A 79 5.06 4.45 15.94
N ARG A 80 5.71 4.91 17.02
CA ARG A 80 5.14 4.84 18.37
C ARG A 80 3.82 5.60 18.47
N GLU A 81 3.75 6.80 17.90
CA GLU A 81 2.54 7.62 17.90
C GLU A 81 1.39 6.94 17.16
N HIS A 82 1.64 6.33 16.00
CA HIS A 82 0.64 5.56 15.26
C HIS A 82 0.13 4.36 16.06
N VAL A 83 1.04 3.58 16.66
CA VAL A 83 0.66 2.42 17.47
C VAL A 83 -0.12 2.83 18.72
N GLN A 84 0.28 3.90 19.40
CA GLN A 84 -0.46 4.46 20.55
C GLN A 84 -1.86 4.93 20.16
N GLN A 85 -2.02 5.44 18.94
CA GLN A 85 -3.31 5.83 18.37
C GLN A 85 -4.13 4.64 17.83
N GLY A 86 -3.64 3.40 17.96
CA GLY A 86 -4.37 2.18 17.63
C GLY A 86 -4.13 1.64 16.22
N ALA A 87 -3.02 1.99 15.57
CA ALA A 87 -2.63 1.37 14.31
C ALA A 87 -2.32 -0.13 14.47
N ASP A 88 -2.78 -0.93 13.52
CA ASP A 88 -2.57 -2.38 13.42
C ASP A 88 -1.36 -2.73 12.52
N GLY A 89 -0.82 -1.75 11.79
CA GLY A 89 0.42 -1.83 11.04
C GLY A 89 1.01 -0.43 10.81
N ILE A 90 2.12 -0.33 10.08
CA ILE A 90 2.75 0.94 9.72
C ILE A 90 2.89 1.01 8.21
N LYS A 91 2.63 2.17 7.59
CA LYS A 91 2.82 2.36 6.15
C LYS A 91 3.86 3.44 5.87
N LEU A 92 4.94 3.05 5.16
CA LEU A 92 5.99 3.96 4.70
C LEU A 92 5.82 4.29 3.22
N TYR A 93 6.08 5.55 2.86
CA TYR A 93 6.23 6.01 1.48
C TYR A 93 7.71 6.03 1.11
N LEU A 94 8.21 4.96 0.49
CA LEU A 94 9.65 4.73 0.38
C LEU A 94 10.33 5.70 -0.59
N VAL A 95 9.66 6.02 -1.70
CA VAL A 95 10.07 7.07 -2.63
C VAL A 95 8.85 7.91 -3.00
N SER A 96 8.81 9.18 -2.62
CA SER A 96 7.64 10.02 -2.88
C SER A 96 7.62 10.61 -4.28
N TRP A 97 6.53 10.34 -5.01
CA TRP A 97 6.22 11.03 -6.26
C TRP A 97 5.50 12.37 -6.06
N PHE A 98 5.17 12.80 -4.83
CA PHE A 98 4.59 14.12 -4.62
C PHE A 98 5.63 15.23 -4.73
N ALA A 99 6.90 14.89 -4.51
CA ALA A 99 8.02 15.79 -4.74
C ALA A 99 8.49 15.76 -6.21
N ARG A 100 9.06 16.89 -6.65
CA ARG A 100 9.72 17.06 -7.95
C ARG A 100 11.06 17.77 -7.71
N PRO A 101 12.22 17.09 -7.83
CA PRO A 101 12.40 15.66 -8.10
C PRO A 101 11.81 14.76 -6.99
N MET A 102 11.62 13.47 -7.28
CA MET A 102 11.15 12.51 -6.27
C MET A 102 12.13 12.43 -5.09
N VAL A 103 11.61 12.18 -3.89
CA VAL A 103 12.42 12.11 -2.66
C VAL A 103 12.33 10.71 -2.07
N ALA A 104 13.47 10.07 -1.85
CA ALA A 104 13.54 8.78 -1.16
C ALA A 104 13.64 8.97 0.36
N MET A 105 13.07 8.03 1.12
CA MET A 105 13.27 7.97 2.56
C MET A 105 14.72 7.58 2.88
N PRO A 106 15.35 8.21 3.89
CA PRO A 106 16.68 7.81 4.33
C PRO A 106 16.67 6.34 4.79
N PRO A 107 17.64 5.50 4.36
CA PRO A 107 17.68 4.09 4.74
C PRO A 107 17.62 3.86 6.26
N GLU A 108 18.30 4.69 7.05
CA GLU A 108 18.29 4.65 8.51
C GLU A 108 16.90 4.94 9.11
N ALA A 109 16.12 5.80 8.47
CA ALA A 109 14.74 6.07 8.87
C ALA A 109 13.82 4.87 8.54
N VAL A 110 14.01 4.24 7.38
CA VAL A 110 13.27 3.02 7.01
C VAL A 110 13.59 1.88 7.98
N ALA A 111 14.88 1.62 8.22
CA ALA A 111 15.33 0.59 9.16
C ALA A 111 14.78 0.83 10.57
N ALA A 112 14.82 2.07 11.05
CA ALA A 112 14.32 2.42 12.37
C ALA A 112 12.79 2.23 12.47
N ALA A 113 12.04 2.62 11.45
CA ALA A 113 10.59 2.38 11.41
C ALA A 113 10.24 0.89 11.39
N VAL A 114 10.97 0.08 10.60
CA VAL A 114 10.77 -1.38 10.56
C VAL A 114 11.08 -2.01 11.91
N GLN A 115 12.25 -1.70 12.49
CA GLN A 115 12.64 -2.22 13.80
C GLN A 115 11.66 -1.83 14.90
N GLU A 116 11.21 -0.58 14.94
CA GLU A 116 10.24 -0.11 15.94
C GLU A 116 8.88 -0.78 15.74
N GLY A 117 8.42 -0.90 14.48
CA GLY A 117 7.18 -1.60 14.15
C GLY A 117 7.22 -3.05 14.63
N HIS A 118 8.28 -3.78 14.30
CA HIS A 118 8.49 -5.16 14.74
C HIS A 118 8.59 -5.28 16.26
N ALA A 119 9.30 -4.37 16.94
CA ALA A 119 9.40 -4.34 18.40
C ALA A 119 8.03 -4.13 19.08
N LEU A 120 7.11 -3.43 18.41
CA LEU A 120 5.72 -3.23 18.85
C LEU A 120 4.75 -4.29 18.31
N GLY A 121 5.26 -5.35 17.66
CA GLY A 121 4.46 -6.45 17.12
C GLY A 121 3.62 -6.07 15.90
N LYS A 122 4.06 -5.08 15.11
CA LYS A 122 3.36 -4.57 13.93
C LYS A 122 4.12 -4.91 12.65
N LEU A 123 3.39 -5.23 11.59
CA LEU A 123 3.94 -5.35 10.25
C LEU A 123 4.14 -3.95 9.63
N VAL A 124 5.19 -3.82 8.84
CA VAL A 124 5.51 -2.60 8.10
C VAL A 124 5.29 -2.80 6.61
N LEU A 125 4.42 -1.96 6.07
CA LEU A 125 4.08 -1.92 4.67
C LEU A 125 4.88 -0.81 3.97
N GLY A 126 5.34 -1.05 2.73
CA GLY A 126 6.08 -0.07 1.92
C GLY A 126 5.36 0.28 0.63
N HIS A 127 5.16 1.57 0.35
CA HIS A 127 4.76 2.06 -0.98
C HIS A 127 6.06 2.31 -1.75
N PRO A 128 6.42 1.48 -2.75
CA PRO A 128 7.73 1.54 -3.37
C PRO A 128 7.84 2.65 -4.41
N THR A 129 6.76 3.01 -5.12
CA THR A 129 6.74 3.88 -6.30
C THR A 129 7.51 3.33 -7.50
N ASN A 130 8.78 2.96 -7.32
CA ASN A 130 9.70 2.53 -8.37
C ASN A 130 10.68 1.45 -7.85
N GLN A 131 11.62 1.02 -8.70
CA GLN A 131 12.62 0.01 -8.33
C GLN A 131 13.49 0.44 -7.15
N GLN A 132 13.86 1.72 -7.06
CA GLN A 132 14.65 2.25 -5.95
C GLN A 132 13.93 2.04 -4.60
N GLY A 133 12.63 2.35 -4.54
CA GLY A 133 11.84 2.13 -3.33
C GLY A 133 11.65 0.65 -3.00
N LEU A 134 11.53 -0.23 -4.01
CA LEU A 134 11.48 -1.67 -3.80
C LEU A 134 12.79 -2.17 -3.14
N GLU A 135 13.94 -1.79 -3.69
CA GLU A 135 15.25 -2.16 -3.14
C GLU A 135 15.48 -1.56 -1.74
N LEU A 136 15.07 -0.31 -1.54
CA LEU A 136 15.14 0.36 -0.24
C LEU A 136 14.32 -0.39 0.82
N GLY A 137 13.09 -0.78 0.50
CA GLY A 137 12.24 -1.55 1.41
C GLY A 137 12.80 -2.94 1.71
N LEU A 138 13.25 -3.67 0.68
CA LEU A 138 13.80 -5.03 0.84
C LEU A 138 15.10 -5.05 1.64
N SER A 139 15.91 -4.00 1.50
CA SER A 139 17.19 -3.90 2.22
C SER A 139 17.00 -3.56 3.70
N ASN A 140 15.83 -3.02 4.07
CA ASN A 140 15.52 -2.57 5.43
C ASN A 140 14.40 -3.37 6.11
N GLY A 141 13.94 -4.47 5.51
CA GLY A 141 13.04 -5.44 6.16
C GLY A 141 11.55 -5.13 6.09
N VAL A 142 11.09 -4.39 5.08
CA VAL A 142 9.64 -4.19 4.84
C VAL A 142 8.95 -5.53 4.62
N ASP A 143 7.82 -5.74 5.30
CA ASP A 143 7.07 -7.01 5.28
C ASP A 143 6.13 -7.12 4.07
N ILE A 144 5.50 -6.01 3.67
CA ILE A 144 4.47 -6.01 2.63
C ILE A 144 4.66 -4.82 1.69
N PHE A 145 4.88 -5.08 0.40
CA PHE A 145 4.76 -4.03 -0.61
C PHE A 145 3.31 -3.85 -1.00
N VAL A 146 2.83 -2.60 -0.90
CA VAL A 146 1.60 -2.22 -1.58
C VAL A 146 2.03 -1.64 -2.91
N HIS A 147 1.46 -2.21 -3.97
CA HIS A 147 1.73 -2.06 -5.39
C HIS A 147 2.90 -2.88 -5.93
N THR A 148 2.82 -3.17 -7.23
CA THR A 148 3.97 -3.51 -8.09
C THR A 148 4.74 -2.24 -8.49
N THR A 149 5.79 -2.35 -9.30
CA THR A 149 6.61 -1.19 -9.74
C THR A 149 6.70 -1.12 -11.26
N PRO A 150 5.61 -0.79 -11.98
CA PRO A 150 5.54 -1.03 -13.42
C PRO A 150 6.43 -0.13 -14.30
N ASP A 151 6.89 1.01 -13.77
CA ASP A 151 7.91 1.87 -14.40
C ASP A 151 9.34 1.29 -14.28
N GLY A 152 9.51 0.21 -13.50
CA GLY A 152 10.78 -0.49 -13.32
C GLY A 152 10.97 -1.68 -14.26
N PRO A 153 12.12 -2.38 -14.15
CA PRO A 153 12.37 -3.60 -14.93
C PRO A 153 11.39 -4.72 -14.55
N PRO A 154 11.30 -5.79 -15.36
CA PRO A 154 10.66 -7.03 -14.94
C PRO A 154 11.23 -7.51 -13.60
N TRP A 155 10.38 -8.08 -12.75
CA TRP A 155 10.85 -8.74 -11.54
C TRP A 155 11.49 -10.07 -11.91
N ASP A 156 12.83 -10.10 -11.89
CA ASP A 156 13.61 -11.28 -12.25
C ASP A 156 13.64 -12.34 -11.14
N ASN A 157 14.22 -13.50 -11.45
CA ASN A 157 14.30 -14.63 -10.53
C ASN A 157 15.11 -14.30 -9.26
N ALA A 158 16.11 -13.43 -9.35
CA ALA A 158 16.95 -13.07 -8.21
C ALA A 158 16.18 -12.21 -7.20
N LEU A 159 15.48 -11.18 -7.71
CA LEU A 159 14.59 -10.35 -6.92
C LEU A 159 13.46 -11.17 -6.29
N ILE A 160 12.79 -12.02 -7.07
CA ILE A 160 11.71 -12.89 -6.58
C ILE A 160 12.22 -13.86 -5.50
N ALA A 161 13.39 -14.47 -5.69
CA ALA A 161 14.00 -15.35 -4.70
C ALA A 161 14.33 -14.61 -3.40
N ARG A 162 14.81 -13.37 -3.49
CA ARG A 162 15.07 -12.50 -2.33
C ARG A 162 13.77 -12.17 -1.60
N MET A 163 12.75 -11.69 -2.31
CA MET A 163 11.43 -11.38 -1.72
C MET A 163 10.84 -12.58 -0.98
N LYS A 164 10.93 -13.79 -1.57
CA LYS A 164 10.47 -15.03 -0.94
C LYS A 164 11.27 -15.42 0.29
N THR A 165 12.60 -15.35 0.21
CA THR A 165 13.49 -15.65 1.35
C THR A 165 13.19 -14.74 2.53
N GLN A 166 12.91 -13.46 2.25
CA GLN A 166 12.52 -12.45 3.24
C GLN A 166 11.03 -12.51 3.61
N ARG A 167 10.25 -13.45 3.05
CA ARG A 167 8.80 -13.65 3.29
C ARG A 167 7.94 -12.40 3.05
N VAL A 168 8.33 -11.62 2.05
CA VAL A 168 7.62 -10.38 1.70
C VAL A 168 6.29 -10.71 1.02
N ALA A 169 5.21 -10.06 1.43
CA ALA A 169 3.94 -10.14 0.72
C ALA A 169 3.76 -8.96 -0.26
N VAL A 170 2.92 -9.15 -1.29
CA VAL A 170 2.58 -8.10 -2.25
C VAL A 170 1.06 -7.89 -2.29
N ILE A 171 0.63 -6.65 -2.09
CA ILE A 171 -0.73 -6.17 -2.37
C ILE A 171 -0.68 -5.42 -3.71
N PRO A 172 -1.05 -6.01 -4.84
CA PRO A 172 -0.63 -5.49 -6.15
C PRO A 172 -1.47 -4.34 -6.69
N THR A 173 -2.72 -4.18 -6.22
CA THR A 173 -3.64 -3.08 -6.56
C THR A 173 -3.75 -2.77 -8.06
N LEU A 174 -3.69 -3.78 -8.93
CA LEU A 174 -3.50 -3.62 -10.38
C LEU A 174 -4.47 -2.67 -11.10
N LYS A 175 -5.65 -2.43 -10.53
CA LYS A 175 -6.63 -1.46 -11.06
C LYS A 175 -6.09 -0.01 -11.01
N LEU A 176 -5.23 0.29 -10.05
CA LEU A 176 -4.63 1.61 -9.85
C LEU A 176 -3.87 2.07 -11.09
N TRP A 177 -3.16 1.17 -11.76
CA TRP A 177 -2.30 1.49 -12.90
C TRP A 177 -3.04 2.15 -14.06
N LEU A 178 -4.20 1.63 -14.44
CA LEU A 178 -5.04 2.26 -15.46
C LEU A 178 -5.67 3.57 -14.98
N TYR A 179 -5.85 3.75 -13.67
CA TYR A 179 -6.43 4.96 -13.10
C TYR A 179 -5.42 6.10 -13.01
N GLU A 180 -4.19 5.84 -12.54
CA GLU A 180 -3.12 6.85 -12.42
C GLU A 180 -2.59 7.29 -13.76
N THR A 181 -2.61 6.40 -14.75
CA THR A 181 -2.18 6.71 -16.12
C THR A 181 -3.33 7.11 -17.04
N ARG A 182 -4.54 7.38 -16.52
CA ARG A 182 -5.74 7.66 -17.34
C ARG A 182 -5.62 8.90 -18.23
N ASP A 183 -4.75 9.83 -17.86
CA ASP A 183 -4.50 11.08 -18.58
C ASP A 183 -3.34 10.94 -19.60
N ARG A 184 -2.76 9.74 -19.73
CA ARG A 184 -1.75 9.39 -20.75
C ARG A 184 -2.42 8.77 -21.98
N LEU A 185 -1.64 8.61 -23.06
CA LEU A 185 -2.06 7.83 -24.22
C LEU A 185 -2.43 6.41 -23.80
N ARG A 186 -3.53 5.89 -24.36
CA ARG A 186 -4.08 4.58 -23.99
C ARG A 186 -3.04 3.46 -24.03
N GLU A 187 -2.21 3.43 -25.08
CA GLU A 187 -1.16 2.42 -25.25
C GLU A 187 -0.12 2.48 -24.12
N VAL A 188 0.24 3.68 -23.67
CA VAL A 188 1.15 3.89 -22.53
C VAL A 188 0.50 3.39 -21.24
N SER A 189 -0.78 3.70 -21.01
CA SER A 189 -1.53 3.24 -19.85
C SER A 189 -1.69 1.73 -19.81
N GLU A 190 -2.01 1.11 -20.95
CA GLU A 190 -2.14 -0.34 -21.10
C GLU A 190 -0.79 -1.05 -20.93
N GLY A 191 0.29 -0.51 -21.50
CA GLY A 191 1.65 -1.02 -21.31
C GLY A 191 2.11 -0.96 -19.85
N PHE A 192 1.86 0.16 -19.16
CA PHE A 192 2.15 0.32 -17.75
C PHE A 192 1.37 -0.69 -16.89
N ALA A 193 0.07 -0.85 -17.14
CA ALA A 193 -0.73 -1.86 -16.46
C ALA A 193 -0.26 -3.29 -16.76
N ALA A 194 0.13 -3.59 -18.01
CA ALA A 194 0.64 -4.90 -18.41
C ALA A 194 1.97 -5.23 -17.71
N SER A 195 2.87 -4.27 -17.55
CA SER A 195 4.11 -4.42 -16.79
C SER A 195 3.82 -4.83 -15.33
N GLY A 196 2.88 -4.15 -14.66
CA GLY A 196 2.47 -4.50 -13.30
C GLY A 196 1.83 -5.90 -13.19
N VAL A 197 1.03 -6.29 -14.18
CA VAL A 197 0.47 -7.65 -14.28
C VAL A 197 1.57 -8.69 -14.45
N ALA A 198 2.58 -8.41 -15.29
CA ALA A 198 3.69 -9.33 -15.55
C ALA A 198 4.56 -9.54 -14.30
N GLN A 199 4.89 -8.46 -13.59
CA GLN A 199 5.62 -8.51 -12.31
C GLN A 199 4.86 -9.36 -11.27
N LEU A 200 3.56 -9.11 -11.08
CA LEU A 200 2.75 -9.91 -10.17
C LEU A 200 2.67 -11.39 -10.59
N ARG A 201 2.47 -11.65 -11.90
CA ARG A 201 2.39 -13.02 -12.43
C ARG A 201 3.68 -13.79 -12.16
N ALA A 202 4.84 -13.18 -12.41
CA ALA A 202 6.13 -13.81 -12.14
C ALA A 202 6.28 -14.15 -10.64
N TYR A 203 5.96 -13.21 -9.75
CA TYR A 203 6.02 -13.43 -8.30
C TYR A 203 5.07 -14.53 -7.84
N ALA A 204 3.82 -14.51 -8.31
CA ALA A 204 2.81 -15.50 -7.98
C ALA A 204 3.15 -16.90 -8.50
N ALA A 205 3.62 -17.00 -9.75
CA ALA A 205 4.02 -18.27 -10.36
C ALA A 205 5.20 -18.93 -9.63
N ALA A 206 6.08 -18.11 -9.03
CA ALA A 206 7.16 -18.59 -8.18
C ALA A 206 6.70 -18.97 -6.75
N GLY A 207 5.41 -18.87 -6.42
CA GLY A 207 4.88 -19.15 -5.08
C GLY A 207 5.08 -18.03 -4.06
N GLY A 208 5.22 -16.78 -4.53
CA GLY A 208 5.23 -15.59 -3.68
C GLY A 208 3.88 -15.33 -3.01
N GLN A 209 3.90 -14.69 -1.83
CA GLN A 209 2.68 -14.38 -1.09
C GLN A 209 1.98 -13.15 -1.67
N VAL A 210 0.78 -13.34 -2.20
CA VAL A 210 -0.05 -12.25 -2.75
C VAL A 210 -1.27 -12.04 -1.87
N LEU A 211 -1.49 -10.78 -1.46
CA LEU A 211 -2.64 -10.35 -0.70
C LEU A 211 -3.60 -9.57 -1.60
N CYS A 212 -4.90 -9.77 -1.44
CA CYS A 212 -5.89 -9.02 -2.22
C CYS A 212 -5.92 -7.55 -1.79
N GLY A 213 -5.84 -6.63 -2.75
CA GLY A 213 -6.07 -5.21 -2.49
C GLY A 213 -6.27 -4.42 -3.77
N THR A 214 -6.93 -3.27 -3.64
CA THR A 214 -7.50 -2.53 -4.78
C THR A 214 -7.12 -1.07 -4.83
N ASP A 215 -6.56 -0.53 -3.75
CA ASP A 215 -6.27 0.89 -3.55
C ASP A 215 -7.47 1.81 -3.86
N VAL A 216 -8.58 1.59 -3.14
CA VAL A 216 -9.80 2.36 -3.39
C VAL A 216 -9.81 3.61 -2.53
N PHE A 217 -9.70 4.77 -3.17
CA PHE A 217 -9.97 6.08 -2.58
C PHE A 217 -11.45 6.42 -2.68
N THR A 218 -12.07 6.85 -1.58
CA THR A 218 -13.49 7.21 -1.56
C THR A 218 -13.71 8.70 -1.40
N ARG A 219 -14.15 9.35 -2.48
CA ARG A 219 -15.11 10.45 -2.41
C ARG A 219 -16.08 10.47 -3.59
N ARG A 220 -15.61 10.11 -4.79
CA ARG A 220 -16.51 9.81 -5.93
C ARG A 220 -16.90 8.33 -5.96
N ARG A 221 -18.21 8.08 -5.98
CA ARG A 221 -18.87 6.76 -6.12
C ARG A 221 -18.57 6.03 -7.45
N ARG A 222 -17.33 6.00 -7.96
CA ARG A 222 -16.99 5.14 -9.11
C ARG A 222 -16.80 3.71 -8.63
N LYS A 223 -17.94 3.00 -8.64
CA LYS A 223 -18.17 1.56 -8.41
C LYS A 223 -16.88 0.74 -8.24
N LEU A 224 -16.59 0.36 -6.99
CA LEU A 224 -16.10 -0.99 -6.71
C LEU A 224 -17.10 -1.93 -7.39
N ARG A 225 -16.78 -2.49 -8.55
CA ARG A 225 -17.44 -3.72 -9.02
C ARG A 225 -16.51 -4.85 -8.61
N SER A 226 -17.01 -5.81 -7.82
CA SER A 226 -16.28 -7.03 -7.43
C SER A 226 -15.67 -7.73 -8.65
N GLU A 227 -16.36 -7.67 -9.79
CA GLU A 227 -15.91 -8.14 -11.11
C GLU A 227 -14.49 -7.64 -11.47
N THR A 228 -14.12 -6.41 -11.11
CA THR A 228 -12.83 -5.82 -11.53
C THR A 228 -11.60 -6.24 -10.71
N VAL A 229 -11.79 -6.70 -9.47
CA VAL A 229 -10.67 -7.14 -8.61
C VAL A 229 -10.23 -8.52 -9.04
N TRP A 230 -11.19 -9.44 -9.12
CA TRP A 230 -10.96 -10.81 -9.56
C TRP A 230 -10.53 -10.89 -11.02
N SER A 231 -11.08 -10.04 -11.92
CA SER A 231 -10.61 -10.00 -13.31
C SER A 231 -9.15 -9.56 -13.43
N SER A 232 -8.69 -8.65 -12.56
CA SER A 232 -7.30 -8.17 -12.59
C SER A 232 -6.34 -9.22 -12.04
N SER A 233 -6.72 -9.92 -10.97
CA SER A 233 -5.97 -11.07 -10.45
C SER A 233 -5.95 -12.24 -11.43
N ALA A 234 -7.06 -12.51 -12.12
CA ALA A 234 -7.13 -13.53 -13.17
C ALA A 234 -6.20 -13.20 -14.35
N ARG A 235 -6.05 -11.93 -14.73
CA ARG A 235 -5.04 -11.50 -15.71
C ARG A 235 -3.62 -11.83 -15.26
N ALA A 236 -3.34 -11.85 -13.96
CA ALA A 236 -2.05 -12.29 -13.42
C ALA A 236 -1.94 -13.82 -13.25
N GLY A 237 -2.92 -14.60 -13.72
CA GLY A 237 -2.91 -16.07 -13.61
C GLY A 237 -3.20 -16.59 -12.21
N LEU A 238 -3.71 -15.75 -11.29
CA LEU A 238 -4.09 -16.19 -9.96
C LEU A 238 -5.36 -17.04 -10.01
N PRO A 239 -5.40 -18.21 -9.36
CA PRO A 239 -6.58 -19.06 -9.35
C PRO A 239 -7.76 -18.37 -8.63
N PRO A 240 -9.01 -18.66 -9.02
CA PRO A 240 -10.20 -18.06 -8.38
C PRO A 240 -10.30 -18.34 -6.87
N SER A 241 -9.69 -19.43 -6.40
CA SER A 241 -9.67 -19.84 -4.99
C SER A 241 -8.35 -19.43 -4.32
N GLY A 242 -8.22 -18.17 -3.91
CA GLY A 242 -7.20 -17.80 -2.94
C GLY A 242 -7.53 -18.48 -1.61
N ARG A 243 -6.61 -19.31 -1.06
CA ARG A 243 -6.78 -19.84 0.30
C ARG A 243 -6.86 -18.65 1.25
N GLY A 244 -8.01 -18.49 1.90
CA GLY A 244 -8.16 -17.52 2.98
C GLY A 244 -7.11 -17.80 4.05
N ILE A 245 -6.39 -16.77 4.45
CA ILE A 245 -5.52 -16.81 5.63
C ILE A 245 -6.45 -17.13 6.82
N ARG A 246 -6.22 -18.27 7.47
CA ARG A 246 -6.82 -18.61 8.76
C ARG A 246 -5.95 -18.05 9.86
#